data_AF-A0A9J6ECV5-F1
#
_entry.id   AF-A0A9J6ECV5-F1
#
_cell.length_a   1.000
_cell.length_b   1.000
_cell.length_c   1.000
_cell.angle_alpha   90.00
_cell.angle_beta   90.00
_cell.angle_gamma   90.00
#
_symmetry.space_group_name_H-M   'P 1'
#
loop_
_entity.id
_entity.type
_entity.pdbx_description
1 polymer ?
#
loop_
_entity_poly.entity_id
_entity_poly.type
_entity_poly.pdbx_seq_one_letter_code
_entity_poly.pdbx_strand_id
1 'polypeptide(L)'
;MGVLLKVPLPFRKVNIIAIPDAKESIPPNWGLVILGAPTVAYDEESLNTQRRESIFMKLAHVVAHQWFGNLVSSRQWDDVWLFEGLAFVFQRMMLRDVFQAEVSDSHFAKRVH
;
A
#
# COMPACT_ATOMS: atom_id res chain seq x y z
N MET A 1 -5.19 -1.72 -8.02
CA MET A 1 -4.43 -0.54 -8.52
C MET A 1 -4.53 -0.27 -10.01
N GLY A 2 -4.33 -1.27 -10.89
CA GLY A 2 -4.48 -1.07 -12.34
C GLY A 2 -5.85 -0.51 -12.76
N VAL A 3 -6.90 -0.75 -11.98
CA VAL A 3 -8.25 -0.22 -12.23
C VAL A 3 -8.36 1.29 -11.94
N LEU A 4 -7.65 1.78 -10.91
CA LEU A 4 -7.80 3.17 -10.43
C LEU A 4 -7.04 4.16 -11.33
N LEU A 5 -5.85 3.75 -11.82
CA LEU A 5 -5.05 4.55 -12.75
C LEU A 5 -5.28 4.23 -14.21
N LYS A 6 -5.81 3.03 -14.53
CA LYS A 6 -5.87 2.49 -15.90
C LYS A 6 -4.51 2.44 -16.63
N VAL A 7 -3.41 2.52 -15.86
CA VAL A 7 -2.04 2.38 -16.34
C VAL A 7 -1.46 1.09 -15.77
N PRO A 8 -1.26 0.03 -16.58
CA PRO A 8 -0.66 -1.20 -16.10
C PRO A 8 0.83 -0.98 -15.76
N LEU A 9 1.33 -1.70 -14.75
CA LEU A 9 2.77 -1.81 -14.55
C LEU A 9 3.38 -2.66 -15.66
N PRO A 10 4.66 -2.44 -16.04
CA PRO A 10 5.34 -3.23 -17.07
C PRO A 10 5.63 -4.67 -16.62
N PHE A 11 5.40 -5.01 -15.35
CA PHE A 11 5.64 -6.33 -14.80
C PHE A 11 4.36 -7.16 -14.68
N ARG A 12 4.51 -8.48 -14.86
CA ARG A 12 3.41 -9.44 -14.62
C ARG A 12 3.12 -9.67 -13.13
N LYS A 13 4.09 -9.39 -12.26
CA LYS A 13 3.98 -9.56 -10.80
C LYS A 13 4.80 -8.50 -10.06
N VAL A 14 4.36 -8.19 -8.84
CA VAL A 14 5.11 -7.42 -7.83
C VAL A 14 5.27 -8.35 -6.63
N ASN A 15 6.50 -8.52 -6.14
CA ASN A 15 6.77 -9.35 -4.97
C ASN A 15 6.77 -8.48 -3.71
N ILE A 16 6.32 -9.02 -2.58
CA ILE A 16 6.35 -8.36 -1.28
C ILE A 16 7.20 -9.22 -0.35
N ILE A 17 8.18 -8.62 0.32
CA ILE A 17 9.03 -9.29 1.29
C ILE A 17 9.02 -8.53 2.63
N ALA A 18 8.96 -9.28 3.73
CA ALA A 18 9.07 -8.74 5.08
C ALA A 18 10.48 -9.05 5.62
N ILE A 19 11.23 -8.02 6.00
CA ILE A 19 12.59 -8.16 6.55
C ILE A 19 12.53 -7.97 8.07
N PRO A 20 12.91 -9.00 8.87
CA PRO A 20 12.85 -8.95 10.33
C PRO A 20 13.52 -7.72 10.97
N ASP A 21 14.74 -7.42 10.54
CA ASP A 21 15.57 -6.38 11.17
C ASP A 21 15.44 -5.00 10.51
N ALA A 22 14.62 -4.87 9.46
CA ALA A 22 14.40 -3.59 8.82
C ALA A 22 13.49 -2.71 9.70
N LYS A 23 14.03 -1.57 10.13
CA LYS A 23 13.31 -0.58 10.96
C LYS A 23 12.25 0.19 10.17
N GLU A 24 12.43 0.31 8.86
CA GLU A 24 11.57 1.08 7.96
C GLU A 24 11.31 0.32 6.66
N SER A 25 10.18 0.61 6.02
CA SER A 25 9.93 0.17 4.64
C SER A 25 10.82 1.00 3.70
N ILE A 26 11.41 0.36 2.70
CA ILE A 26 12.41 1.01 1.83
C ILE A 26 11.82 1.22 0.42
N PRO A 27 11.29 2.41 0.10
CA PRO A 27 11.01 2.81 -1.27
C PRO A 27 12.28 3.29 -2.01
N PRO A 28 12.31 3.31 -3.36
CA PRO A 28 11.40 2.64 -4.29
C PRO A 28 12.13 1.52 -5.04
N ASN A 29 11.93 0.26 -4.61
CA ASN A 29 12.35 -0.89 -5.41
C ASN A 29 11.26 -1.22 -6.44
N TRP A 30 11.60 -1.25 -7.73
CA TRP A 30 10.62 -1.46 -8.79
C TRP A 30 10.36 -2.96 -9.02
N GLY A 31 9.12 -3.40 -8.79
CA GLY A 31 8.74 -4.82 -8.83
C GLY A 31 8.98 -5.59 -7.51
N LEU A 32 9.52 -4.94 -6.49
CA LEU A 32 9.76 -5.51 -5.16
C LEU A 32 9.36 -4.51 -4.07
N VAL A 33 8.44 -4.89 -3.20
CA VAL A 33 8.01 -4.12 -2.03
C VAL A 33 8.68 -4.72 -0.80
N ILE A 34 9.47 -3.91 -0.08
CA ILE A 34 10.18 -4.31 1.13
C ILE A 34 9.52 -3.65 2.34
N LEU A 35 9.09 -4.46 3.29
CA LEU A 35 8.45 -4.03 4.53
C LEU A 35 9.27 -4.50 5.73
N GLY A 36 9.40 -3.68 6.77
CA GLY A 36 9.99 -4.13 8.03
C GLY A 36 9.04 -5.09 8.76
N ALA A 37 9.49 -6.25 9.23
CA ALA A 37 8.61 -7.22 9.88
C ALA A 37 7.87 -6.66 11.11
N PRO A 38 8.45 -5.82 11.98
CA PRO A 38 7.70 -5.18 13.08
C PRO A 38 6.55 -4.29 12.58
N THR A 39 6.68 -3.81 11.34
CA THR A 39 5.72 -2.97 10.65
C THR A 39 4.59 -3.77 9.99
N VAL A 40 4.74 -5.07 9.73
CA VAL A 40 3.74 -5.93 9.07
C VAL A 40 3.41 -7.23 9.79
N ALA A 41 3.99 -7.49 10.96
CA ALA A 41 3.65 -8.64 11.79
C ALA A 41 2.15 -8.63 12.08
N TYR A 42 1.46 -9.59 11.47
CA TYR A 42 0.03 -9.82 11.57
C TYR A 42 -0.17 -10.99 12.52
N ASP A 43 -0.79 -10.73 13.67
CA ASP A 43 -1.17 -11.73 14.65
C ASP A 43 -2.64 -11.49 14.98
N GLU A 44 -3.50 -12.43 14.59
CA GLU A 44 -4.96 -12.31 14.68
C GLU A 44 -5.43 -12.06 16.13
N GLU A 45 -4.70 -12.54 17.13
CA GLU A 45 -5.06 -12.38 18.55
C GLU A 45 -4.67 -11.01 19.13
N SER A 46 -3.67 -10.32 18.56
CA SER A 46 -3.13 -9.06 19.12
C SER A 46 -3.50 -7.81 18.32
N LEU A 47 -4.25 -7.94 17.22
CA LEU A 47 -4.56 -6.83 16.33
C LEU A 47 -5.81 -6.07 16.75
N ASN A 48 -5.62 -4.82 17.19
CA ASN A 48 -6.66 -3.82 17.13
C ASN A 48 -6.80 -3.27 15.69
N THR A 49 -7.99 -2.76 15.35
CA THR A 49 -8.30 -2.20 14.01
C THR A 49 -7.27 -1.16 13.55
N GLN A 50 -6.76 -0.35 14.49
CA GLN A 50 -5.78 0.70 14.22
C GLN A 50 -4.44 0.16 13.71
N ARG A 51 -3.95 -0.95 14.27
CA ARG A 51 -2.69 -1.58 13.83
C ARG A 51 -2.84 -2.16 12.43
N ARG A 52 -3.98 -2.80 12.14
CA ARG A 52 -4.33 -3.29 10.81
C ARG A 52 -4.35 -2.15 9.78
N GLU A 53 -5.04 -1.05 10.07
CA GLU A 53 -5.06 0.13 9.20
C GLU A 53 -3.67 0.71 8.95
N SER A 54 -2.81 0.77 9.98
CA SER A 54 -1.43 1.25 9.85
C SER A 54 -0.59 0.39 8.91
N ILE A 55 -0.74 -0.94 9.00
CA ILE A 55 -0.08 -1.91 8.10
C ILE A 55 -0.52 -1.66 6.66
N PHE A 56 -1.82 -1.58 6.43
CA PHE A 56 -2.38 -1.35 5.09
C PHE A 56 -1.96 0.00 4.52
N MET A 57 -1.93 1.07 5.33
CA MET A 57 -1.43 2.39 4.92
C MET A 57 -0.02 2.30 4.35
N LYS A 58 0.90 1.67 5.08
CA LYS A 58 2.30 1.57 4.67
C LYS A 58 2.47 0.71 3.43
N LEU A 59 1.77 -0.43 3.35
CA LEU A 59 1.77 -1.26 2.15
C LEU A 59 1.24 -0.49 0.93
N ALA A 60 0.11 0.19 1.07
CA ALA A 60 -0.49 1.00 0.03
C ALA A 60 0.45 2.11 -0.44
N HIS A 61 1.18 2.76 0.46
CA HIS A 61 2.19 3.76 0.14
C HIS A 61 3.29 3.21 -0.78
N VAL A 62 3.93 2.10 -0.37
CA VAL A 62 5.04 1.51 -1.13
C VAL A 62 4.57 0.91 -2.47
N VAL A 63 3.33 0.42 -2.53
CA VAL A 63 2.70 -0.01 -3.78
C VAL A 63 2.39 1.17 -4.70
N ALA A 64 1.94 2.31 -4.16
CA ALA A 64 1.71 3.51 -4.97
C ALA A 64 3.00 3.99 -5.64
N HIS A 65 4.15 3.83 -4.97
CA HIS A 65 5.45 4.16 -5.56
C HIS A 65 5.83 3.33 -6.79
N GLN A 66 5.15 2.21 -7.09
CA GLN A 66 5.36 1.49 -8.35
C GLN A 66 4.96 2.34 -9.57
N TRP A 67 4.03 3.30 -9.37
CA TRP A 67 3.69 4.33 -10.37
C TRP A 67 4.45 5.63 -10.11
N PHE A 68 4.39 6.15 -8.88
CA PHE A 68 4.93 7.47 -8.54
C PHE A 68 6.32 7.36 -7.91
N GLY A 69 7.36 7.74 -8.64
CA GLY A 69 8.77 7.58 -8.24
C GLY A 69 9.50 6.45 -8.97
N ASN A 70 8.77 5.42 -9.44
CA ASN A 70 9.33 4.40 -10.34
C ASN A 70 8.96 4.64 -11.81
N LEU A 71 7.68 4.48 -12.17
CA LEU A 71 7.22 4.62 -13.56
C LEU A 71 7.30 6.09 -14.04
N VAL A 72 6.93 7.03 -13.17
CA VAL A 72 7.07 8.47 -13.39
C VAL A 72 7.88 9.05 -12.25
N SER A 73 9.07 9.56 -12.54
CA SER A 73 9.97 10.19 -11.56
C SER A 73 10.37 11.59 -12.03
N SER A 74 10.68 12.47 -11.08
CA SER A 74 11.33 13.74 -11.41
C SER A 74 12.79 13.52 -11.81
N ARG A 75 13.32 14.48 -12.56
CA ARG A 75 14.75 14.60 -12.87
C ARG A 75 15.55 15.13 -11.68
N GLN A 76 14.92 15.89 -10.79
CA GLN A 76 15.58 16.59 -9.69
C GLN A 76 14.88 16.26 -8.36
N TRP A 77 15.66 16.29 -7.28
CA TRP A 77 15.18 16.01 -5.93
C TRP A 77 14.29 17.12 -5.36
N ASP A 78 14.32 18.32 -5.94
CA ASP A 78 13.48 19.44 -5.51
C ASP A 78 11.97 19.13 -5.68
N ASP A 79 11.63 18.20 -6.58
CA ASP A 79 10.25 17.76 -6.83
C ASP A 79 9.88 16.45 -6.12
N VAL A 80 10.62 16.04 -5.07
CA VAL A 80 10.30 14.83 -4.29
C VAL A 80 8.85 14.81 -3.82
N TRP A 81 8.36 15.98 -3.42
CA TRP A 81 6.99 16.17 -2.95
C TRP A 81 5.95 15.68 -3.96
N LEU A 82 6.25 15.70 -5.26
CA LEU A 82 5.30 15.30 -6.30
C LEU A 82 4.99 13.81 -6.20
N PHE A 83 6.00 12.95 -6.11
CA PHE A 83 5.76 11.52 -6.04
C PHE A 83 5.40 11.03 -4.64
N GLU A 84 5.97 11.60 -3.58
CA GLU A 84 5.58 11.31 -2.20
C GLU A 84 4.14 11.76 -1.92
N GLY A 85 3.76 12.95 -2.39
CA GLY A 85 2.41 13.49 -2.27
C GLY A 85 1.39 12.68 -3.06
N LEU A 86 1.70 12.29 -4.30
CA LEU A 86 0.84 11.41 -5.09
C LEU A 86 0.71 10.03 -4.44
N ALA A 87 1.80 9.43 -3.94
CA ALA A 87 1.74 8.19 -3.18
C ALA A 87 0.84 8.32 -1.95
N PHE A 88 0.92 9.44 -1.23
CA PHE A 88 0.06 9.74 -0.08
C PHE A 88 -1.42 9.90 -0.44
N VAL A 89 -1.75 10.49 -1.58
CA VAL A 89 -3.15 10.59 -2.02
C VAL A 89 -3.68 9.22 -2.42
N PHE A 90 -2.88 8.47 -3.19
CA PHE A 90 -3.28 7.15 -3.68
C PHE A 90 -3.43 6.12 -2.57
N GLN A 91 -2.56 6.12 -1.56
CA GLN A 91 -2.73 5.22 -0.42
C GLN A 91 -4.08 5.46 0.27
N ARG A 92 -4.54 6.71 0.39
CA ARG A 92 -5.81 7.05 1.05
C ARG A 92 -7.01 6.59 0.23
N MET A 93 -6.91 6.68 -1.09
CA MET A 93 -7.91 6.12 -2.00
C MET A 93 -7.96 4.58 -1.89
N MET A 94 -6.81 3.89 -1.88
CA MET A 94 -6.76 2.44 -1.69
C MET A 94 -7.44 2.01 -0.41
N LEU A 95 -7.11 2.67 0.71
CA LEU A 95 -7.67 2.32 2.00
C LEU A 95 -9.18 2.51 2.03
N ARG A 96 -9.66 3.63 1.49
CA ARG A 96 -11.09 3.89 1.42
C ARG A 96 -11.80 2.77 0.66
N ASP A 97 -11.28 2.37 -0.50
CA ASP A 97 -11.92 1.36 -1.33
C ASP A 97 -11.89 -0.04 -0.65
N VAL A 98 -10.78 -0.41 0.01
CA VAL A 98 -10.66 -1.68 0.75
C VAL A 98 -11.59 -1.72 1.95
N PHE A 99 -11.57 -0.71 2.82
CA PHE A 99 -12.38 -0.71 4.04
C PHE A 99 -13.87 -0.48 3.75
N GLN A 100 -14.24 0.25 2.69
CA GLN A 100 -15.64 0.34 2.26
C GLN A 100 -16.15 -1.00 1.73
N ALA A 101 -15.33 -1.75 1.00
CA ALA A 101 -15.69 -3.11 0.57
C ALA A 101 -15.93 -4.04 1.77
N GLU A 102 -15.04 -4.03 2.76
CA GLU A 102 -15.23 -4.83 4.00
C GLU A 102 -16.53 -4.48 4.73
N VAL A 103 -16.84 -3.19 4.87
CA VAL A 103 -18.08 -2.74 5.51
C VAL A 103 -19.30 -3.22 4.72
N SER A 104 -19.28 -3.07 3.40
CA SER A 104 -20.35 -3.57 2.51
C SER A 104 -20.58 -5.08 2.67
N ASP A 105 -19.50 -5.88 2.64
CA ASP A 105 -19.56 -7.34 2.75
C ASP A 105 -20.06 -7.78 4.14
N SER A 106 -19.65 -7.09 5.20
CA SER A 106 -20.14 -7.36 6.55
C SER A 106 -21.64 -7.06 6.71
N HIS A 107 -22.13 -6.00 6.08
CA HIS A 107 -23.56 -5.67 6.04
C HIS A 107 -24.37 -6.61 5.17
N PHE A 108 -23.76 -7.22 4.15
CA PHE A 108 -24.39 -8.27 3.36
C PHE A 108 -24.47 -9.57 4.17
N ALA A 109 -23.38 -10.02 4.78
CA ALA A 109 -23.33 -11.24 5.60
C ALA A 109 -24.35 -11.23 6.75
N LYS A 110 -24.57 -10.06 7.38
CA LYS A 110 -25.58 -9.89 8.45
C LYS A 110 -27.04 -9.90 7.99
N ARG A 111 -27.31 -9.77 6.68
CA ARG A 111 -28.67 -9.75 6.10
C ARG A 111 -29.12 -11.09 5.53
N VAL A 112 -28.19 -12.04 5.39
CA VAL A 112 -28.43 -13.37 4.79
C VAL A 112 -28.60 -14.46 5.87
N HIS A 113 -28.58 -14.07 7.14
CA HIS A 113 -28.97 -14.88 8.29
C HIS A 113 -30.24 -14.29 8.93
#